data_AF-A0A842UVC3-F1
#
_entry.id   AF-A0A842UVC3-F1
#
_cell.length_a   1.000
_cell.length_b   1.000
_cell.length_c   1.000
_cell.angle_alpha   90.00
_cell.angle_beta   90.00
_cell.angle_gamma   90.00
#
_symmetry.space_group_name_H-M   'P 1'
#
loop_
_entity.id
_entity.type
_entity.pdbx_description
1 polymer ?
#
loop_
_entity_poly.entity_id
_entity_poly.type
_entity_poly.pdbx_seq_one_letter_code
_entity_poly.pdbx_strand_id
1 'polypeptide(L)'
;MPILRYKDIKNMNKEELDAKLEELKKERVKQNTQRSTGTPIKNSGRNKEIKRTIARILTYINTKDRSSSEEKKSRKKSSEQAENTAEEKKPGKKTRRINA
;
A
#
# COMPACT_ATOMS: atom_id res chain seq x y z
N MET A 1 24.98 7.61 -0.02
CA MET A 1 23.95 8.31 0.77
C MET A 1 22.55 8.08 0.18
N PRO A 2 21.46 8.33 0.93
CA PRO A 2 20.10 8.41 0.38
C PRO A 2 19.94 9.61 -0.56
N ILE A 3 19.29 9.44 -1.72
CA ILE A 3 18.88 10.58 -2.57
C ILE A 3 17.68 11.30 -1.96
N LEU A 4 16.71 10.53 -1.44
CA LEU A 4 15.65 11.03 -0.55
C LEU A 4 15.74 10.38 0.83
N ARG A 5 15.48 11.18 1.88
CA ARG A 5 15.27 10.66 3.23
C ARG A 5 13.81 10.26 3.42
N TYR A 6 13.57 9.46 4.44
CA TYR A 6 12.22 8.98 4.75
C TYR A 6 11.24 10.11 5.07
N LYS A 7 11.70 11.15 5.77
CA LYS A 7 10.88 12.34 6.09
C LYS A 7 10.34 13.00 4.82
N ASP A 8 11.19 13.13 3.81
CA ASP A 8 10.84 13.74 2.53
C ASP A 8 9.76 12.92 1.82
N ILE A 9 9.91 11.59 1.78
CA ILE A 9 8.94 10.66 1.19
C ILE A 9 7.59 10.73 1.91
N LYS A 10 7.59 10.86 3.25
CA LYS A 10 6.36 10.94 4.04
C LYS A 10 5.58 12.24 3.78
N ASN A 11 6.31 13.33 3.54
CA ASN A 11 5.71 14.65 3.32
C ASN A 11 5.15 14.84 1.91
N MET A 12 5.58 14.03 0.95
CA MET A 12 5.11 14.09 -0.44
C MET A 12 3.74 13.42 -0.62
N ASN A 13 2.97 13.95 -1.58
CA ASN A 13 1.72 13.35 -2.02
C ASN A 13 1.95 12.18 -3.00
N LYS A 14 0.92 11.35 -3.22
CA LYS A 14 1.04 10.14 -4.07
C LYS A 14 1.51 10.48 -5.49
N GLU A 15 0.93 11.51 -6.10
CA GLU A 15 1.29 11.96 -7.45
C GLU A 15 2.75 12.45 -7.52
N GLU A 16 3.22 13.17 -6.51
CA GLU A 16 4.60 13.64 -6.43
C GLU A 16 5.57 12.47 -6.27
N LEU A 17 5.20 11.46 -5.47
CA LEU A 17 5.97 10.23 -5.30
C LEU A 17 6.07 9.45 -6.61
N ASP A 18 4.96 9.35 -7.35
CA ASP A 18 4.91 8.66 -8.64
C ASP A 18 5.76 9.41 -9.69
N ALA A 19 5.67 10.75 -9.75
CA ALA A 19 6.51 11.57 -10.62
C ALA A 19 8.01 11.42 -10.29
N LYS A 20 8.37 11.43 -9.00
CA LYS A 20 9.75 11.20 -8.55
C LYS A 20 10.23 9.79 -8.88
N LEU A 21 9.34 8.81 -8.80
CA LEU A 21 9.66 7.43 -9.13
C LEU A 21 9.93 7.26 -10.62
N GLU A 22 9.19 7.94 -11.50
CA GLU A 22 9.50 7.98 -12.93
C GLU A 22 10.84 8.64 -13.23
N GLU A 23 11.14 9.76 -12.59
CA GLU A 23 12.42 10.47 -12.74
C GLU A 23 13.60 9.56 -12.38
N LEU A 24 13.52 8.88 -11.23
CA LEU A 24 14.55 7.94 -10.77
C LEU A 24 14.68 6.71 -11.69
N LYS A 25 13.58 6.23 -12.26
CA LYS A 25 13.62 5.14 -13.27
C LYS A 25 14.32 5.59 -14.55
N LYS A 26 14.03 6.79 -15.04
CA LYS A 26 14.69 7.37 -16.23
C LYS A 26 16.18 7.54 -15.99
N GLU A 27 16.59 8.05 -14.83
CA GLU A 27 18.01 8.15 -14.45
C GLU A 27 18.68 6.77 -14.40
N ARG A 28 18.01 5.76 -13.82
CA ARG A 28 18.51 4.38 -13.78
C ARG A 28 18.77 3.81 -15.18
N VAL A 29 17.86 4.05 -16.13
CA VAL A 29 18.00 3.58 -17.51
C VAL A 29 19.24 4.20 -18.15
N LYS A 30 19.44 5.52 -18.01
CA LYS A 30 20.63 6.22 -18.53
C LYS A 30 21.93 5.66 -17.95
N GLN A 31 21.97 5.32 -16.67
CA GLN A 31 23.16 4.69 -16.08
C GLN A 31 23.36 3.26 -16.56
N ASN A 32 22.28 2.52 -16.79
CA ASN A 32 22.37 1.16 -17.30
C ASN A 32 22.85 1.12 -18.75
N THR A 33 22.44 2.08 -19.59
CA THR A 33 22.94 2.20 -20.96
C THR A 33 24.44 2.53 -20.95
N GLN A 34 24.88 3.54 -20.19
CA GLN A 34 26.30 3.85 -20.02
C GLN A 34 27.12 2.64 -19.56
N ARG A 35 26.59 1.87 -18.61
CA ARG A 35 27.22 0.64 -18.13
C ARG A 35 27.32 -0.43 -19.22
N SER A 36 26.27 -0.58 -20.03
CA SER A 36 26.21 -1.55 -21.12
C SER A 36 27.15 -1.18 -22.28
N THR A 37 27.33 0.11 -22.53
CA THR A 37 28.24 0.63 -23.58
C THR A 37 29.71 0.64 -23.11
N GLY A 38 29.99 0.21 -21.88
CA GLY A 38 31.35 0.19 -21.33
C GLY A 38 31.93 1.58 -21.06
N THR A 39 31.10 2.61 -21.01
CA THR A 39 31.55 3.98 -20.76
C THR A 39 31.99 4.13 -19.30
N PRO A 40 33.13 4.79 -19.01
CA PRO A 40 33.60 4.96 -17.64
C PRO A 40 32.57 5.70 -16.77
N ILE A 41 32.04 5.02 -15.77
CA ILE A 41 31.02 5.58 -14.88
C ILE A 41 31.73 6.35 -13.77
N LYS A 42 31.64 7.69 -13.81
CA LYS A 42 32.24 8.57 -12.80
C LYS A 42 31.73 8.28 -11.37
N ASN A 43 30.46 7.92 -11.24
CA ASN A 43 29.79 7.69 -9.95
C ASN A 43 29.12 6.31 -9.87
N SER A 44 29.91 5.24 -9.74
CA SER A 44 29.40 3.85 -9.67
C SER A 44 28.40 3.61 -8.51
N GLY A 45 28.56 4.33 -7.39
CA GLY A 45 27.67 4.28 -6.23
C GLY A 45 26.25 4.81 -6.50
N ARG A 46 26.09 5.71 -7.47
CA ARG A 46 24.82 6.39 -7.79
C ARG A 46 23.70 5.41 -8.15
N ASN A 47 24.01 4.36 -8.92
CA ASN A 47 23.04 3.33 -9.29
C ASN A 47 22.47 2.60 -8.05
N LYS A 48 23.32 2.34 -7.05
CA LYS A 48 22.90 1.71 -5.79
C LYS A 48 21.97 2.64 -4.99
N GLU A 49 22.24 3.93 -5.03
CA GLU A 49 21.43 4.95 -4.34
C GLU A 49 20.05 5.12 -5.00
N ILE A 50 19.99 5.15 -6.33
CA ILE A 50 18.73 5.20 -7.08
C ILE A 50 17.88 3.98 -6.78
N LYS A 51 18.45 2.77 -6.86
CA LYS A 51 17.74 1.52 -6.52
C LYS A 51 17.15 1.55 -5.11
N ARG A 52 17.93 2.00 -4.13
CA ARG A 52 17.47 2.13 -2.73
C ARG A 52 16.36 3.15 -2.59
N THR A 53 16.43 4.25 -3.33
CA THR A 53 15.42 5.32 -3.26
C THR A 53 14.09 4.86 -3.88
N ILE A 54 14.12 4.22 -5.05
CA ILE A 54 12.94 3.59 -5.67
C ILE A 54 12.30 2.58 -4.71
N ALA A 55 13.10 1.69 -4.10
CA ALA A 55 12.59 0.70 -3.17
C ALA A 55 11.89 1.32 -1.96
N ARG A 56 12.42 2.42 -1.41
CA ARG A 56 11.80 3.14 -0.29
C ARG A 56 10.47 3.78 -0.65
N ILE A 57 10.38 4.42 -1.81
CA ILE A 57 9.13 5.02 -2.31
C ILE A 57 8.07 3.92 -2.47
N LEU A 58 8.40 2.83 -3.17
CA LEU A 58 7.49 1.69 -3.36
C LEU A 58 7.04 1.06 -2.04
N THR A 59 7.97 0.93 -1.09
CA THR A 59 7.65 0.40 0.25
C THR A 59 6.63 1.30 0.94
N TYR A 60 6.86 2.62 0.94
CA TYR A 60 5.94 3.57 1.57
C TYR A 60 4.54 3.54 0.96
N ILE A 61 4.44 3.52 -0.37
CA ILE A 61 3.16 3.42 -1.09
C ILE A 61 2.43 2.13 -0.68
N ASN A 62 3.10 0.98 -0.76
CA ASN A 62 2.51 -0.31 -0.41
C ASN A 62 2.09 -0.39 1.07
N THR A 63 2.86 0.19 1.99
CA THR A 63 2.45 0.25 3.40
C THR A 63 1.18 1.07 3.62
N LYS A 64 1.01 2.17 2.89
CA LYS A 64 -0.17 3.05 2.98
C LYS A 64 -1.41 2.41 2.34
N ASP A 65 -1.22 1.68 1.25
CA ASP A 65 -2.29 0.94 0.61
C ASP A 65 -2.77 -0.23 1.50
N ARG A 66 -1.86 -0.95 2.17
CA ARG A 66 -2.22 -2.04 3.09
C ARG A 66 -3.05 -1.58 4.28
N SER A 67 -2.66 -0.48 4.94
CA SER A 67 -3.44 0.09 6.04
C SER A 67 -4.87 0.44 5.61
N SER A 68 -5.04 0.96 4.38
CA SER A 68 -6.37 1.27 3.83
C SER A 68 -7.20 0.01 3.50
N SER A 69 -6.54 -1.10 3.15
CA SER A 69 -7.20 -2.36 2.82
C SER A 69 -7.58 -3.18 4.05
N GLU A 70 -6.81 -3.06 5.13
CA GLU A 70 -7.08 -3.72 6.42
C GLU A 70 -8.29 -3.07 7.12
N GLU A 71 -8.44 -1.74 7.06
CA GLU A 71 -9.65 -1.04 7.51
C GLU A 71 -10.91 -1.42 6.71
N LYS A 72 -10.78 -1.70 5.41
CA LYS A 72 -11.92 -2.13 4.57
C LYS A 72 -12.34 -3.57 4.88
N LYS A 73 -11.39 -4.44 5.24
CA LYS A 73 -11.67 -5.84 5.64
C LYS A 73 -12.33 -5.93 7.01
N SER A 74 -11.95 -5.10 7.99
CA SER A 74 -12.59 -5.09 9.30
C SER A 74 -14.04 -4.61 9.25
N ARG A 75 -14.34 -3.59 8.42
CA ARG A 75 -15.72 -3.08 8.22
C ARG A 75 -16.67 -4.08 7.55
N LYS A 76 -16.19 -4.89 6.60
CA LYS A 76 -17.00 -5.97 5.98
C LYS A 76 -17.32 -7.10 6.98
N LYS A 77 -16.36 -7.44 7.84
CA LYS A 77 -16.51 -8.50 8.84
C LYS A 77 -17.51 -8.12 9.94
N SER A 78 -17.61 -6.84 10.29
CA SER A 78 -18.63 -6.34 11.24
C SER A 78 -20.04 -6.27 10.64
N SER A 79 -20.19 -6.06 9.33
CA SER A 79 -21.51 -6.06 8.68
C SER A 79 -22.06 -7.48 8.47
N GLU A 80 -21.20 -8.46 8.16
CA GLU A 80 -21.59 -9.87 7.96
C GLU A 80 -21.96 -10.58 9.28
N GLN A 81 -21.47 -10.10 10.43
CA GLN A 81 -21.84 -10.64 11.75
C GLN A 81 -23.20 -10.13 12.26
N ALA A 82 -23.63 -8.93 11.84
CA ALA A 82 -24.91 -8.35 12.25
C ALA A 82 -26.12 -9.03 11.58
N GLU A 83 -25.99 -9.46 10.32
CA GLU A 83 -27.05 -10.19 9.61
C GLU A 83 -27.26 -11.61 10.17
N ASN A 84 -26.18 -12.32 10.52
CA ASN A 84 -26.28 -13.69 11.04
C ASN A 84 -26.85 -13.79 12.47
N THR A 85 -26.82 -12.71 13.26
CA THR A 85 -27.43 -12.69 14.61
C THR A 85 -28.93 -12.36 14.61
N ALA A 86 -29.51 -11.96 13.48
CA ALA A 86 -30.91 -11.55 13.37
C ALA A 86 -31.89 -12.71 13.06
N GLU A 87 -31.40 -13.86 12.59
CA GLU A 87 -32.26 -14.99 12.17
C GLU A 87 -32.61 -16.00 13.29
N GLU A 88 -31.94 -16.01 14.44
CA GLU A 88 -32.20 -16.99 15.52
C GLU A 88 -33.28 -16.57 16.56
N LYS A 89 -33.91 -15.39 16.45
CA LYS A 89 -34.98 -14.98 17.39
C LYS A 89 -36.33 -14.80 16.71
N LYS A 90 -36.93 -15.89 16.19
CA LYS A 90 -38.38 -15.93 15.94
C LYS A 90 -39.09 -16.37 17.24
N PRO A 91 -39.85 -15.50 17.94
CA PRO A 91 -40.69 -15.95 19.04
C PRO A 91 -41.84 -16.78 18.47
N GLY A 92 -41.77 -18.10 18.64
CA GLY A 92 -42.87 -19.01 18.35
C GLY A 92 -44.10 -18.62 19.17
N LYS A 93 -45.15 -18.16 18.50
CA LYS A 93 -46.47 -17.87 19.07
C LYS A 93 -47.06 -19.15 19.67
N LYS A 94 -46.95 -19.36 20.99
CA LYS A 94 -47.82 -20.31 21.70
C LYS A 94 -49.08 -19.58 22.15
N THR A 95 -50.15 -19.82 21.41
CA THR A 95 -51.52 -19.37 21.71
C THR A 95 -51.99 -19.92 23.06
N ARG A 96 -52.55 -19.04 23.91
CA ARG A 96 -53.37 -19.41 25.08
C ARG A 96 -54.67 -20.08 24.61
N ARG A 97 -55.05 -21.22 25.18
CA ARG A 97 -56.44 -21.75 25.38
C ARG A 97 -56.35 -22.78 26.53
N ILE A 98 -56.72 -22.43 27.77
CA ILE A 98 -58.04 -22.50 28.45
C ILE A 98 -58.48 -23.94 28.78
N ASN A 99 -58.81 -24.13 30.06
CA ASN A 99 -59.24 -25.30 30.84
C ASN A 99 -60.30 -26.24 30.22
N ALA A 100 -60.23 -27.52 30.59
CA ALA A 100 -61.33 -28.39 31.01
C ALA A 100 -60.76 -29.59 31.79
#